data_AF-A0A388T1P3-F1
#
_entry.id   AF-A0A388T1P3-F1
#
_cell.length_a   1.000
_cell.length_b   1.000
_cell.length_c   1.000
_cell.angle_alpha   90.00
_cell.angle_beta   90.00
_cell.angle_gamma   90.00
#
_symmetry.space_group_name_H-M   'P 1'
#
loop_
_entity.id
_entity.type
_entity.pdbx_description
1 polymer ?
#
loop_
_entity_poly.entity_id
_entity_poly.type
_entity_poly.pdbx_seq_one_letter_code
_entity_poly.pdbx_strand_id
1 'polypeptide(L)'
;MTVVTLMWEARAASGRGGELLEWARAQRLGAAPLRRETFRAPGERVLVLTWWETDDPDDDLPELPEPDNGLIGRPVHRWRFQSLDFSEADFTGG
;
A
#
# COMPACT_ATOMS: atom_id res chain seq x y z
N MET A 1 -5.42 21.08 -1.01
CA MET A 1 -4.98 19.93 -1.82
C MET A 1 -3.51 19.64 -1.60
N THR A 2 -3.23 18.49 -1.00
CA THR A 2 -1.90 17.91 -0.81
C THR A 2 -1.93 16.46 -1.26
N VAL A 3 -0.77 15.86 -1.52
CA VAL A 3 -0.68 14.43 -1.78
C VAL A 3 -0.28 13.70 -0.51
N VAL A 4 -1.07 12.68 -0.13
CA VAL A 4 -0.78 11.77 0.97
C VAL A 4 -0.39 10.42 0.43
N THR A 5 0.74 9.89 0.92
CA THR A 5 1.17 8.51 0.72
C THR A 5 0.72 7.65 1.89
N LEU A 6 -0.09 6.63 1.61
CA LEU A 6 -0.38 5.56 2.56
C LEU A 6 0.60 4.42 2.34
N MET A 7 1.23 3.98 3.42
CA MET A 7 2.09 2.81 3.47
C MET A 7 1.36 1.68 4.19
N TRP A 8 1.25 0.54 3.53
CA TRP A 8 0.79 -0.72 4.11
C TRP A 8 1.92 -1.75 4.02
N GLU A 9 2.29 -2.36 5.13
CA GLU A 9 3.31 -3.41 5.19
C GLU A 9 2.81 -4.63 5.95
N ALA A 10 3.04 -5.81 5.37
CA ALA A 10 2.73 -7.07 6.01
C ALA A 10 3.90 -8.05 5.86
N ARG A 11 4.06 -8.89 6.88
CA ARG A 11 4.96 -10.05 6.83
C ARG A 11 4.12 -11.32 6.78
N ALA A 12 4.36 -12.13 5.77
CA ALA A 12 3.66 -13.39 5.59
C ALA A 12 4.01 -14.40 6.70
N ALA A 13 3.13 -15.38 6.89
CA ALA A 13 3.49 -16.60 7.58
C ALA A 13 4.56 -17.36 6.79
N SER A 14 5.32 -18.22 7.47
CA SER A 14 6.48 -18.91 6.90
C SER A 14 6.14 -19.65 5.61
N GLY A 15 6.84 -19.32 4.51
CA GLY A 15 6.66 -19.92 3.19
C GLY A 15 5.48 -19.35 2.39
N ARG A 16 4.79 -18.33 2.90
CA ARG A 16 3.58 -17.74 2.28
C ARG A 16 3.84 -16.39 1.63
N GLY A 17 5.11 -15.96 1.49
CA GLY A 17 5.45 -14.65 0.91
C GLY A 17 4.88 -14.42 -0.50
N GLY A 18 4.87 -15.45 -1.35
CA GLY A 18 4.29 -15.36 -2.69
C GLY A 18 2.77 -15.19 -2.67
N GLU A 19 2.08 -15.92 -1.79
CA GLU A 19 0.63 -15.81 -1.65
C GLU A 19 0.22 -14.45 -1.09
N LEU A 20 0.97 -13.91 -0.14
CA LEU A 20 0.73 -12.55 0.38
C LEU A 20 0.87 -11.50 -0.73
N LEU A 21 1.84 -11.66 -1.64
CA LEU A 21 2.02 -10.76 -2.77
C LEU A 21 0.84 -10.80 -3.74
N GLU A 22 0.40 -12.00 -4.11
CA GLU A 22 -0.76 -12.18 -5.00
C GLU A 22 -2.03 -11.64 -4.35
N TRP A 23 -2.23 -11.94 -3.06
CA TRP A 23 -3.32 -11.39 -2.26
C TRP A 23 -3.30 -9.87 -2.27
N ALA A 24 -2.15 -9.24 -2.02
CA ALA A 24 -2.02 -7.78 -1.99
C ALA A 24 -2.36 -7.18 -3.35
N ARG A 25 -1.86 -7.76 -4.45
CA ARG A 25 -2.16 -7.31 -5.82
C ARG A 25 -3.64 -7.41 -6.16
N ALA A 26 -4.33 -8.44 -5.68
CA ALA A 26 -5.75 -8.66 -5.93
C ALA A 26 -6.67 -7.66 -5.18
N GLN A 27 -6.16 -6.96 -4.16
CA GLN A 27 -6.97 -6.01 -3.40
C GLN A 27 -7.40 -4.82 -4.27
N ARG A 28 -8.71 -4.58 -4.31
CA ARG A 28 -9.32 -3.40 -4.93
C ARG A 28 -9.65 -2.37 -3.86
N LEU A 29 -9.32 -1.11 -4.14
CA LEU A 29 -9.59 0.03 -3.28
C LEU A 29 -10.92 0.69 -3.71
N GLY A 30 -11.60 1.34 -2.77
CA GLY A 30 -12.88 2.01 -3.03
C GLY A 30 -12.79 3.16 -4.04
N ALA A 31 -11.59 3.67 -4.28
CA ALA A 31 -11.25 4.62 -5.34
C ALA A 31 -9.88 4.25 -5.93
N ALA A 32 -9.57 4.79 -7.11
CA ALA A 32 -8.25 4.64 -7.70
C ALA A 32 -7.29 5.68 -7.10
N PRO A 33 -6.12 5.28 -6.55
CA PRO A 33 -5.11 6.23 -6.14
C PRO A 33 -4.43 6.86 -7.36
N LEU A 34 -3.79 8.02 -7.18
CA LEU A 34 -2.94 8.66 -8.20
C LEU A 34 -1.82 7.73 -8.67
N ARG A 35 -1.26 6.97 -7.72
CA ARG A 35 -0.21 5.98 -7.94
C ARG A 35 -0.41 4.82 -6.97
N ARG A 36 -0.09 3.61 -7.43
CA ARG A 36 0.03 2.43 -6.58
C ARG A 36 1.29 1.67 -6.94
N GLU A 37 2.09 1.35 -5.95
CA GLU A 37 3.26 0.50 -6.11
C GLU A 37 3.27 -0.65 -5.13
N THR A 38 3.91 -1.74 -5.51
CA THR A 38 4.00 -2.96 -4.70
C THR A 38 5.42 -3.48 -4.72
N PHE A 39 5.99 -3.65 -3.53
CA PHE A 39 7.36 -4.09 -3.33
C PHE A 39 7.38 -5.39 -2.53
N ARG A 40 8.46 -6.15 -2.72
CA ARG A 40 8.84 -7.28 -1.86
C ARG A 40 10.14 -6.96 -1.15
N ALA A 41 10.29 -7.45 0.07
CA ALA A 41 11.52 -7.34 0.83
C ALA A 41 11.92 -8.69 1.45
N PRO A 42 13.19 -8.87 1.84
CA PRO A 42 13.63 -10.06 2.57
C PRO A 42 12.75 -10.37 3.78
N GLY A 43 12.62 -11.64 4.14
CA GLY A 43 11.80 -12.07 5.27
C GLY A 43 10.30 -12.07 4.98
N GLU A 44 9.92 -12.37 3.74
CA GLU A 44 8.52 -12.56 3.29
C GLU A 44 7.63 -11.35 3.52
N ARG A 45 8.20 -10.16 3.28
CA ARG A 45 7.49 -8.89 3.44
C ARG A 45 6.97 -8.37 2.12
N VAL A 46 5.75 -7.84 2.16
CA VAL A 46 5.10 -7.11 1.08
C VAL A 46 4.81 -5.70 1.58
N LEU A 47 5.17 -4.72 0.76
CA LEU A 47 4.90 -3.31 0.99
C LEU A 47 4.04 -2.79 -0.16
N VAL A 48 2.96 -2.09 0.15
CA VAL A 48 2.14 -1.37 -0.81
C VAL A 48 2.13 0.10 -0.45
N LEU A 49 2.46 0.94 -1.42
CA LEU A 49 2.36 2.39 -1.31
C LEU A 49 1.25 2.88 -2.25
N THR A 50 0.38 3.77 -1.76
CA THR A 50 -0.65 4.44 -2.56
C THR A 50 -0.62 5.94 -2.32
N TRP A 51 -0.72 6.73 -3.38
CA TRP A 51 -0.75 8.19 -3.33
C TRP A 51 -2.15 8.71 -3.62
N TRP A 52 -2.60 9.67 -2.82
CA TRP A 52 -3.94 10.23 -2.89
C TRP A 52 -3.86 11.75 -2.87
N GLU A 53 -4.60 12.40 -3.77
CA GLU A 53 -4.87 13.83 -3.64
C GLU A 53 -6.00 14.02 -2.62
N THR A 54 -5.81 14.91 -1.67
CA THR A 54 -6.79 15.16 -0.59
C THR A 54 -6.74 16.60 -0.13
N ASP A 55 -7.84 17.10 0.43
CA ASP A 55 -7.90 18.48 0.95
C ASP A 55 -7.24 18.60 2.32
N ASP A 56 -7.43 17.60 3.18
CA ASP A 56 -6.82 17.48 4.51
C ASP A 56 -6.01 16.17 4.65
N PRO A 57 -4.76 16.20 5.17
CA PRO A 57 -3.97 15.00 5.43
C PRO A 57 -4.64 13.90 6.26
N ASP A 58 -5.59 14.27 7.12
CA ASP A 58 -6.31 13.37 8.02
C ASP A 58 -7.61 12.82 7.43
N ASP A 59 -7.91 13.11 6.16
CA ASP A 59 -9.08 12.57 5.45
C ASP A 59 -9.07 11.01 5.44
N ASP A 60 -10.27 10.43 5.44
CA ASP A 60 -10.46 8.98 5.37
C ASP A 60 -10.19 8.50 3.94
N LEU A 61 -9.00 7.93 3.75
CA LEU A 61 -8.48 7.49 2.46
C LEU A 61 -8.55 5.96 2.34
N PRO A 62 -8.85 5.39 1.16
CA PRO A 62 -8.92 3.94 1.00
C PRO A 62 -7.60 3.24 1.31
N GLU A 63 -7.66 2.19 2.13
CA GLU A 63 -6.51 1.38 2.54
C GLU A 63 -6.68 -0.10 2.19
N LEU A 64 -5.56 -0.82 2.12
CA LEU A 64 -5.61 -2.27 2.02
C LEU A 64 -6.12 -2.88 3.34
N PRO A 65 -7.01 -3.88 3.26
CA PRO A 65 -7.53 -4.55 4.45
C PRO A 65 -6.42 -5.33 5.18
N GLU A 66 -6.74 -5.84 6.35
CA GLU A 66 -5.91 -6.84 7.01
C GLU A 66 -6.18 -8.22 6.39
N PRO A 67 -5.16 -8.98 5.97
CA PRO A 67 -5.34 -10.34 5.47
C PRO A 67 -5.74 -11.30 6.59
N ASP A 68 -6.24 -12.47 6.23
CA ASP A 68 -6.53 -13.52 7.19
C ASP A 68 -5.29 -13.90 8.01
N ASN A 69 -5.48 -14.19 9.31
CA ASN A 69 -4.40 -14.51 10.25
C ASN A 69 -3.53 -15.72 9.83
N GLY A 70 -4.03 -16.59 8.95
CA GLY A 70 -3.24 -17.71 8.41
C GLY A 70 -2.25 -17.30 7.32
N LEU A 71 -2.42 -16.11 6.72
CA LEU A 71 -1.57 -15.59 5.65
C LEU A 71 -0.44 -14.71 6.20
N ILE A 72 -0.67 -14.02 7.32
CA ILE A 72 0.31 -13.13 7.96
C ILE A 72 0.86 -13.73 9.26
N GLY A 73 2.14 -13.49 9.54
CA GLY A 73 2.78 -13.92 10.78
C GLY A 73 2.70 -12.87 11.91
N ARG A 74 2.29 -11.65 11.58
CA ARG A 74 2.15 -10.50 12.51
C ARG A 74 1.12 -9.51 11.94
N PRO A 75 0.52 -8.65 12.78
CA PRO A 75 -0.35 -7.58 12.32
C PRO A 75 0.32 -6.68 11.29
N VAL A 76 -0.50 -6.11 10.40
CA VAL A 76 -0.01 -5.20 9.36
C VAL A 76 0.37 -3.84 9.94
N HIS A 77 1.37 -3.19 9.36
CA HIS A 77 1.75 -1.83 9.71
C HIS A 77 1.17 -0.83 8.71
N ARG A 78 0.69 0.30 9.22
CA ARG A 78 0.07 1.38 8.45
C ARG A 78 0.67 2.72 8.84
N TRP A 79 1.06 3.52 7.85
CA TRP A 79 1.61 4.85 8.05
C TRP A 79 1.11 5.81 6.99
N ARG A 80 0.90 7.07 7.39
CA ARG A 80 0.56 8.19 6.50
C ARG A 80 1.77 9.11 6.38
N PHE A 81 2.03 9.60 5.17
CA PHE A 81 3.08 10.58 4.90
C PHE A 81 2.57 11.63 3.94
N GLN A 82 2.89 12.90 4.18
CA GLN A 82 2.73 13.92 3.15
C GLN A 82 3.81 13.74 2.09
N SER A 83 3.42 13.66 0.82
CA SER A 83 4.36 13.65 -0.29
C SER A 83 4.67 15.09 -0.70
N LEU A 84 5.95 15.45 -0.63
CA LEU A 84 6.41 16.82 -0.92
C LEU A 84 6.79 17.03 -2.39
N ASP A 85 7.10 15.93 -3.09
CA ASP A 85 7.67 15.95 -4.44
C ASP A 85 6.83 15.14 -5.46
N PHE A 86 5.59 14.76 -5.12
CA PHE A 86 4.76 14.02 -6.06
C PHE A 86 4.42 14.85 -7.29
N SER A 87 4.65 14.28 -8.47
CA SER A 87 4.27 14.83 -9.77
C SER A 87 3.57 13.75 -10.60
N GLU A 88 2.39 14.07 -11.16
CA GLU A 88 1.66 13.15 -12.05
C GLU A 88 2.44 12.84 -13.34
N ALA A 89 3.35 13.73 -13.76
CA ALA A 89 4.15 13.57 -14.97
C ALA A 89 5.14 12.40 -14.90
N ASP A 90 5.52 11.95 -13.71
CA ASP A 90 6.51 10.88 -13.51
C ASP A 90 5.98 9.48 -13.88
N PHE A 91 4.68 9.34 -14.17
CA PHE A 91 4.01 8.05 -14.39
C PHE A 91 3.40 7.84 -15.77
N THR A 92 3.35 8.87 -16.62
CA THR A 92 2.77 8.76 -17.97
C THR A 92 3.74 8.21 -19.03
N GLY A 93 4.96 7.84 -18.65
CA GLY A 93 5.92 7.15 -19.52
C GLY A 93 5.86 5.62 -19.34
N GLY A 94 4.82 4.98 -19.87
CA GLY A 94 4.68 3.52 -19.97
C GLY A 94 4.44 3.09 -21.41
#